data_AF-A0AA96I4F5-F1
#
_entry.id   AF-A0AA96I4F5-F1
#
_cell.length_a   1.000
_cell.length_b   1.000
_cell.length_c   1.000
_cell.angle_alpha   90.00
_cell.angle_beta   90.00
_cell.angle_gamma   90.00
#
_symmetry.space_group_name_H-M   'P 1'
#
loop_
_entity.id
_entity.type
_entity.pdbx_description
1 polymer ?
#
loop_
_entity_poly.entity_id
_entity_poly.type
_entity_poly.pdbx_seq_one_letter_code
_entity_poly.pdbx_strand_id
1 'polypeptide(L)'
;MKKVISALALTALFANAHFLTLLPTSDNIEDKKDANIKIEAMFIHPFEQSGMNMEKPKGIFVNNSKNSLPLKETKKFEHKAWETSYSIDKPAVYKFFVQPEPYFEESEGLFISHVPKVIVSAFGVEDGWDEPIGLKYEIVPLTKPFALYTGNIFQGVVLKDGKPQVNVEVEVELYNEFDLKAPTSSHITQSIKTDKNGVFSFVMNHKGWWGFAALIEEGEKELNGKKYPIENGALLWLKAY
;
A
#
# COMPACT_ATOMS: atom_id res chain seq x y z
N MET A 1 -0.62 31.42 -48.53
CA MET A 1 -0.12 30.29 -47.71
C MET A 1 -0.40 30.61 -46.25
N LYS A 2 -1.49 30.09 -45.68
CA LYS A 2 -1.81 30.25 -44.25
C LYS A 2 -1.20 29.06 -43.50
N LYS A 3 -0.20 29.32 -42.65
CA LYS A 3 0.39 28.31 -41.77
C LYS A 3 -0.64 27.95 -40.70
N VAL A 4 -1.15 26.71 -40.74
CA VAL A 4 -1.90 26.13 -39.63
C VAL A 4 -0.86 25.70 -38.60
N ILE A 5 -0.80 26.42 -37.48
CA ILE A 5 -0.04 26.00 -36.31
C ILE A 5 -0.99 25.09 -35.52
N SER A 6 -0.83 23.77 -35.68
CA SER A 6 -1.43 22.82 -34.74
C SER A 6 -0.67 22.93 -33.42
N ALA A 7 -1.29 23.56 -32.43
CA ALA A 7 -0.86 23.47 -31.05
C ALA A 7 -1.16 22.04 -30.57
N LEU A 8 -0.12 21.21 -30.49
CA LEU A 8 -0.19 19.92 -29.81
C LEU A 8 -0.24 20.23 -28.31
N ALA A 9 -1.43 20.19 -27.72
CA ALA A 9 -1.59 20.24 -26.28
C ALA A 9 -0.99 18.95 -25.71
N LEU A 10 0.26 19.02 -25.23
CA LEU A 10 0.78 18.03 -24.29
C LEU A 10 -0.03 18.20 -23.00
N THR A 11 -1.10 17.42 -22.85
CA THR A 11 -1.63 17.14 -21.53
C THR A 11 -0.55 16.31 -20.82
N ALA A 12 0.17 16.92 -19.90
CA ALA A 12 0.95 16.17 -18.93
C ALA A 12 -0.05 15.30 -18.17
N LEU A 13 -0.12 14.02 -18.53
CA LEU A 13 -0.71 13.00 -17.68
C LEU A 13 0.19 12.98 -16.44
N PHE A 14 -0.30 13.59 -15.37
CA PHE A 14 0.28 13.40 -14.06
C PHE A 14 0.05 11.92 -13.74
N ALA A 15 1.10 11.11 -13.80
CA ALA A 15 1.06 9.76 -13.27
C ALA A 15 0.95 9.89 -11.76
N ASN A 16 -0.28 9.81 -11.26
CA ASN A 16 -0.54 9.76 -9.82
C ASN A 16 -0.40 8.30 -9.41
N ALA A 17 0.42 8.02 -8.40
CA ALA A 17 0.60 6.66 -7.94
C ALA A 17 -0.72 6.05 -7.44
N HIS A 18 -0.95 4.81 -7.84
CA HIS A 18 -2.14 4.06 -7.49
C HIS A 18 -1.82 3.18 -6.28
N PHE A 19 -2.50 3.39 -5.16
CA PHE A 19 -2.25 2.57 -3.96
C PHE A 19 -3.44 1.68 -3.63
N LEU A 20 -3.23 0.36 -3.71
CA LEU A 20 -4.09 -0.55 -2.95
C LEU A 20 -3.76 -0.35 -1.46
N THR A 21 -4.74 0.14 -0.72
CA THR A 21 -4.59 0.63 0.64
C THR A 21 -5.25 -0.34 1.61
N LEU A 22 -4.62 -0.62 2.75
CA LEU A 22 -5.17 -1.47 3.80
C LEU A 22 -5.01 -0.79 5.16
N LEU A 23 -6.10 -0.22 5.69
CA LEU A 23 -6.08 0.54 6.95
C LEU A 23 -6.94 -0.12 8.02
N PRO A 24 -6.38 -0.51 9.16
CA PRO A 24 -7.13 -0.90 10.34
C PRO A 24 -7.57 0.34 11.13
N THR A 25 -8.55 0.18 12.02
CA THR A 25 -8.93 1.23 13.00
C THR A 25 -7.77 1.60 13.94
N SER A 26 -6.87 0.67 14.24
CA SER A 26 -5.61 0.90 14.96
C SER A 26 -4.55 -0.13 14.55
N ASP A 27 -3.28 0.28 14.52
CA ASP A 27 -2.08 -0.57 14.41
C ASP A 27 -1.44 -0.92 15.77
N ASN A 28 -1.90 -0.30 16.86
CA ASN A 28 -1.43 -0.61 18.21
C ASN A 28 -2.63 -0.64 19.18
N ILE A 29 -2.92 -1.82 19.72
CA ILE A 29 -4.10 -2.06 20.56
C ILE A 29 -3.63 -2.38 21.97
N GLU A 30 -3.98 -1.50 22.92
CA GLU A 30 -3.64 -1.68 24.33
C GLU A 30 -4.84 -2.15 25.15
N ASP A 31 -6.02 -1.61 24.86
CA ASP A 31 -7.25 -1.87 25.60
C ASP A 31 -8.14 -2.92 24.90
N LYS A 32 -8.71 -3.84 25.69
CA LYS A 32 -9.65 -4.86 25.20
C LYS A 32 -10.89 -4.28 24.50
N LYS A 33 -11.31 -3.06 24.87
CA LYS A 33 -12.46 -2.37 24.24
C LYS A 33 -12.21 -2.08 22.75
N ASP A 34 -10.94 -1.96 22.36
CA ASP A 34 -10.49 -1.63 21.00
C ASP A 34 -10.05 -2.88 20.21
N ALA A 35 -10.23 -4.08 20.78
CA ALA A 35 -9.79 -5.35 20.20
C ALA A 35 -10.61 -5.80 18.98
N ASN A 36 -11.77 -5.19 18.73
CA ASN A 36 -12.53 -5.40 17.50
C ASN A 36 -12.08 -4.38 16.48
N ILE A 37 -11.15 -4.79 15.60
CA ILE A 37 -10.67 -3.91 14.55
C ILE A 37 -11.48 -4.07 13.27
N LYS A 38 -11.85 -2.93 12.69
CA LYS A 38 -12.34 -2.87 11.31
C LYS A 38 -11.13 -2.61 10.42
N ILE A 39 -11.07 -3.29 9.28
CA ILE A 39 -9.99 -3.14 8.31
C ILE A 39 -10.61 -2.79 6.98
N GLU A 40 -10.19 -1.68 6.38
CA GLU A 40 -10.67 -1.18 5.09
C GLU A 40 -9.60 -1.41 4.01
N ALA A 41 -10.01 -2.04 2.92
CA ALA A 41 -9.24 -2.19 1.70
C ALA A 41 -9.84 -1.31 0.60
N MET A 42 -9.04 -0.43 0.03
CA MET A 42 -9.49 0.59 -0.94
C MET A 42 -8.42 0.84 -2.00
N PHE A 43 -8.82 1.28 -3.19
CA PHE A 43 -7.88 1.64 -4.25
C PHE A 43 -7.94 3.14 -4.49
N ILE A 44 -6.88 3.86 -4.13
CA ILE A 44 -6.93 5.31 -3.94
C ILE A 44 -5.64 6.02 -4.37
N HIS A 45 -5.72 7.34 -4.48
CA HIS A 45 -4.58 8.26 -4.44
C HIS A 45 -4.51 8.86 -3.03
N PRO A 46 -3.63 8.36 -2.14
CA PRO A 46 -3.65 8.69 -0.72
C PRO A 46 -3.51 10.18 -0.42
N PHE A 47 -2.62 10.89 -1.10
CA PHE A 47 -2.42 12.31 -0.81
C PHE A 47 -3.56 13.18 -1.34
N GLU A 48 -4.15 12.81 -2.48
CA GLU A 48 -5.24 13.56 -3.11
C GLU A 48 -6.62 13.24 -2.52
N GLN A 49 -6.73 12.21 -1.68
CA GLN A 49 -7.99 11.76 -1.06
C GLN A 49 -9.08 11.46 -2.11
N SER A 50 -8.66 10.86 -3.24
CA SER A 50 -9.53 10.40 -4.32
C SER A 50 -9.41 8.89 -4.49
N GLY A 51 -10.36 8.26 -5.19
CA GLY A 51 -10.49 6.81 -5.25
C GLY A 51 -10.73 6.26 -6.65
N MET A 52 -10.66 4.95 -6.72
CA MET A 52 -11.04 4.15 -7.88
C MET A 52 -11.83 2.93 -7.41
N ASN A 53 -12.61 2.34 -8.31
CA ASN A 53 -13.34 1.12 -7.97
C ASN A 53 -12.35 -0.03 -7.75
N MET A 54 -12.28 -0.51 -6.50
CA MET A 54 -11.48 -1.68 -6.17
C MET A 54 -12.25 -2.96 -6.53
N GLU A 55 -11.71 -3.74 -7.47
CA GLU A 55 -12.26 -5.05 -7.78
C GLU A 55 -12.25 -5.97 -6.56
N LYS A 56 -13.21 -6.91 -6.54
CA LYS A 56 -13.35 -7.82 -5.39
C LYS A 56 -12.03 -8.58 -5.19
N PRO A 57 -11.32 -8.41 -4.06
CA PRO A 57 -10.07 -9.11 -3.84
C PRO A 57 -10.36 -10.60 -3.67
N LYS A 58 -9.34 -11.42 -3.92
CA LYS A 58 -9.40 -12.86 -3.63
C LYS A 58 -9.61 -13.10 -2.13
N GLY A 59 -9.13 -12.19 -1.29
CA GLY A 59 -9.40 -12.16 0.14
C GLY A 59 -8.60 -11.10 0.88
N ILE A 60 -9.04 -10.81 2.10
CA ILE A 60 -8.21 -10.22 3.14
C ILE A 60 -7.83 -11.35 4.10
N PHE A 61 -6.57 -11.46 4.45
CA PHE A 61 -6.03 -12.59 5.22
C PHE A 61 -5.31 -12.10 6.48
N VAL A 62 -5.20 -12.97 7.48
CA VAL A 62 -4.42 -12.72 8.71
C VAL A 62 -3.30 -13.75 8.88
N ASN A 63 -2.07 -13.27 9.01
CA ASN A 63 -0.80 -14.00 9.20
C ASN A 63 -0.38 -14.93 8.06
N ASN A 64 -1.30 -15.59 7.36
CA ASN A 64 -1.02 -16.42 6.19
C ASN A 64 -2.25 -16.55 5.28
N SER A 65 -2.04 -17.04 4.06
CA SER A 65 -3.06 -17.16 3.01
C SER A 65 -4.14 -18.23 3.25
N LYS A 66 -4.09 -18.99 4.35
CA LYS A 66 -5.15 -19.95 4.72
C LYS A 66 -6.21 -19.33 5.62
N ASN A 67 -5.90 -18.22 6.29
CA ASN A 67 -6.78 -17.55 7.24
C ASN A 67 -7.51 -16.38 6.58
N SER A 68 -8.44 -16.68 5.66
CA SER A 68 -9.27 -15.66 5.00
C SER A 68 -10.28 -15.07 5.97
N LEU A 69 -10.52 -13.77 5.85
CA LEU A 69 -11.54 -13.04 6.60
C LEU A 69 -12.78 -12.77 5.72
N PRO A 70 -13.98 -12.63 6.32
CA PRO A 70 -15.18 -12.28 5.58
C PRO A 70 -15.05 -10.91 4.91
N LEU A 71 -15.46 -10.81 3.65
CA LEU A 71 -15.47 -9.55 2.91
C LEU A 71 -16.87 -8.95 2.90
N LYS A 72 -16.95 -7.65 3.19
CA LYS A 72 -18.15 -6.84 3.03
C LYS A 72 -17.84 -5.70 2.05
N GLU A 73 -18.70 -5.52 1.07
CA GLU A 73 -18.60 -4.38 0.15
C GLU A 73 -18.93 -3.08 0.90
N THR A 74 -18.18 -2.03 0.60
CA THR A 74 -18.36 -0.69 1.16
C THR A 74 -18.00 0.37 0.11
N LYS A 75 -18.00 1.64 0.49
CA LYS A 75 -17.54 2.74 -0.37
C LYS A 75 -16.52 3.62 0.33
N LYS A 76 -15.53 4.07 -0.43
CA LYS A 76 -14.58 5.10 -0.02
C LYS A 76 -14.42 6.10 -1.18
N PHE A 77 -14.49 7.39 -0.87
CA PHE A 77 -14.43 8.46 -1.88
C PHE A 77 -15.43 8.22 -3.03
N GLU A 78 -16.64 7.75 -2.71
CA GLU A 78 -17.70 7.38 -3.67
C GLU A 78 -17.42 6.14 -4.55
N HIS A 79 -16.23 5.53 -4.44
CA HIS A 79 -15.83 4.34 -5.18
C HIS A 79 -16.02 3.04 -4.38
N LYS A 80 -16.22 1.94 -5.11
CA LYS A 80 -16.33 0.58 -4.56
C LYS A 80 -15.06 0.21 -3.79
N ALA A 81 -15.23 -0.23 -2.54
CA ALA A 81 -14.18 -0.65 -1.64
C ALA A 81 -14.62 -1.88 -0.84
N TRP A 82 -13.74 -2.44 -0.01
CA TRP A 82 -14.01 -3.63 0.78
C TRP A 82 -13.62 -3.42 2.24
N GLU A 83 -14.39 -4.01 3.14
CA GLU A 83 -14.06 -4.00 4.57
C GLU A 83 -14.16 -5.41 5.15
N THR A 84 -13.43 -5.63 6.23
CA THR A 84 -13.57 -6.80 7.08
C THR A 84 -13.49 -6.39 8.55
N SER A 85 -13.76 -7.32 9.45
CA SER A 85 -13.58 -7.12 10.88
C SER A 85 -12.88 -8.32 11.48
N TYR A 86 -12.01 -8.06 12.45
CA TYR A 86 -11.27 -9.09 13.16
C TYR A 86 -11.33 -8.80 14.67
N SER A 87 -11.68 -9.82 15.45
CA SER A 87 -11.70 -9.73 16.91
C SER A 87 -10.43 -10.32 17.45
N ILE A 88 -9.59 -9.49 18.07
CA ILE A 88 -8.33 -9.91 18.65
C ILE A 88 -8.61 -10.51 20.03
N ASP A 89 -8.33 -11.81 20.14
CA ASP A 89 -8.58 -12.61 21.33
C ASP A 89 -7.30 -12.91 22.13
N LYS A 90 -6.12 -12.71 21.53
CA LYS A 90 -4.82 -13.06 22.11
C LYS A 90 -3.79 -11.95 21.91
N PRO A 91 -2.88 -11.75 22.89
CA PRO A 91 -1.69 -10.92 22.69
C PRO A 91 -0.82 -11.52 21.59
N ALA A 92 -0.56 -10.74 20.53
CA ALA A 92 0.31 -11.11 19.41
C ALA A 92 0.56 -9.90 18.50
N VAL A 93 1.52 -10.03 17.60
CA VAL A 93 1.61 -9.20 16.40
C VAL A 93 0.84 -9.89 15.27
N TYR A 94 -0.16 -9.20 14.72
CA TYR A 94 -0.99 -9.68 13.61
C TYR A 94 -0.59 -8.99 12.30
N LYS A 95 -0.50 -9.75 11.22
CA LYS A 95 -0.16 -9.22 9.88
C LYS A 95 -1.34 -9.44 8.96
N PHE A 96 -2.02 -8.36 8.59
CA PHE A 96 -3.14 -8.41 7.65
C PHE A 96 -2.67 -8.04 6.27
N PHE A 97 -3.17 -8.72 5.24
CA PHE A 97 -2.84 -8.39 3.86
C PHE A 97 -4.00 -8.68 2.91
N VAL A 98 -4.01 -8.00 1.77
CA VAL A 98 -4.98 -8.24 0.68
C VAL A 98 -4.32 -9.08 -0.40
N GLN A 99 -4.98 -10.13 -0.87
CA GLN A 99 -4.66 -10.71 -2.17
C GLN A 99 -5.56 -10.05 -3.23
N PRO A 100 -5.03 -9.12 -4.05
CA PRO A 100 -5.84 -8.40 -5.02
C PRO A 100 -6.24 -9.30 -6.19
N GLU A 101 -7.27 -8.87 -6.91
CA GLU A 101 -7.43 -9.21 -8.33
C GLU A 101 -6.76 -8.10 -9.16
N PRO A 102 -5.89 -8.42 -10.15
CA PRO A 102 -5.21 -7.39 -10.93
C PRO A 102 -6.17 -6.46 -11.67
N TYR A 103 -5.95 -5.16 -11.52
CA TYR A 103 -6.69 -4.08 -12.19
C TYR A 103 -5.96 -3.68 -13.49
N PHE A 104 -6.69 -3.42 -14.57
CA PHE A 104 -6.09 -2.91 -15.81
C PHE A 104 -6.14 -1.39 -15.80
N GLU A 105 -4.98 -0.74 -15.77
CA GLU A 105 -4.86 0.71 -15.88
C GLU A 105 -4.72 1.08 -17.36
N GLU A 106 -5.81 1.58 -17.95
CA GLU A 106 -5.88 1.86 -19.39
C GLU A 106 -4.89 2.96 -19.80
N SER A 107 -4.66 3.95 -18.94
CA SER A 107 -3.79 5.10 -19.27
C SER A 107 -2.31 4.72 -19.28
N GLU A 108 -1.91 3.72 -18.51
CA GLU A 108 -0.54 3.19 -18.43
C GLU A 108 -0.34 1.95 -19.30
N GLY A 109 -1.43 1.29 -19.72
CA GLY A 109 -1.37 0.09 -20.54
C GLY A 109 -0.72 -1.09 -19.83
N LEU A 110 -1.02 -1.26 -18.53
CA LEU A 110 -0.49 -2.33 -17.69
C LEU A 110 -1.53 -2.84 -16.70
N PHE A 111 -1.26 -3.97 -16.08
CA PHE A 111 -2.02 -4.46 -14.94
C PHE A 111 -1.35 -4.09 -13.63
N ILE A 112 -2.11 -3.56 -12.68
CA ILE A 112 -1.67 -3.27 -11.32
C ILE A 112 -2.04 -4.44 -10.41
N SER A 113 -1.06 -5.02 -9.73
CA SER A 113 -1.24 -6.06 -8.72
C SER A 113 -0.46 -5.74 -7.46
N HIS A 114 -1.00 -4.82 -6.67
CA HIS A 114 -0.40 -4.37 -5.42
C HIS A 114 -0.95 -5.15 -4.23
N VAL A 115 -0.07 -5.69 -3.39
CA VAL A 115 -0.38 -6.50 -2.21
C VAL A 115 -0.08 -5.67 -0.96
N PRO A 116 -1.07 -4.94 -0.40
CA PRO A 116 -0.88 -4.19 0.83
C PRO A 116 -0.93 -5.08 2.04
N LYS A 117 -0.03 -4.77 2.96
CA LYS A 117 0.09 -5.35 4.29
C LYS A 117 0.00 -4.24 5.34
N VAL A 118 -0.58 -4.57 6.49
CA VAL A 118 -0.49 -3.78 7.72
C VAL A 118 -0.15 -4.71 8.88
N ILE A 119 0.61 -4.20 9.84
CA ILE A 119 1.08 -4.94 11.01
C ILE A 119 0.45 -4.30 12.24
N VAL A 120 -0.24 -5.10 13.05
CA VAL A 120 -0.98 -4.63 14.23
C VAL A 120 -0.41 -5.30 15.47
N SER A 121 0.11 -4.51 16.40
CA SER A 121 0.45 -4.97 17.75
C SER A 121 -0.81 -5.03 18.62
N ALA A 122 -0.95 -6.12 19.38
CA ALA A 122 -2.03 -6.27 20.33
C ALA A 122 -1.54 -6.64 21.73
N PHE A 123 -2.10 -5.93 22.70
CA PHE A 123 -1.89 -6.09 24.14
C PHE A 123 -0.41 -6.06 24.54
N GLY A 124 0.35 -5.15 23.91
CA GLY A 124 1.76 -4.86 24.24
C GLY A 124 2.77 -5.88 23.70
N VAL A 125 2.38 -6.78 22.80
CA VAL A 125 3.32 -7.73 22.20
C VAL A 125 4.11 -7.07 21.08
N GLU A 126 5.44 -7.13 21.18
CA GLU A 126 6.35 -6.55 20.20
C GLU A 126 7.27 -7.59 19.52
N ASP A 127 7.02 -8.88 19.69
CA ASP A 127 7.81 -9.92 19.05
C ASP A 127 7.19 -10.34 17.70
N GLY A 128 8.05 -10.51 16.69
CA GLY A 128 7.69 -11.08 15.39
C GLY A 128 7.20 -10.09 14.33
N TRP A 129 7.24 -8.77 14.55
CA TRP A 129 6.87 -7.78 13.52
C TRP A 129 7.81 -7.73 12.32
N ASP A 130 9.07 -8.14 12.51
CA ASP A 130 10.15 -8.22 11.53
C ASP A 130 10.19 -9.56 10.78
N GLU A 131 9.29 -10.50 11.09
CA GLU A 131 9.23 -11.78 10.38
C GLU A 131 8.42 -11.68 9.08
N PRO A 132 8.93 -12.17 7.94
CA PRO A 132 8.15 -12.25 6.70
C PRO A 132 7.00 -13.25 6.82
N ILE A 133 5.93 -13.04 6.04
CA ILE A 133 4.83 -14.01 5.93
C ILE A 133 4.90 -14.86 4.64
N GLY A 134 5.94 -14.64 3.83
CA GLY A 134 6.21 -15.45 2.64
C GLY A 134 5.40 -15.02 1.42
N LEU A 135 5.05 -13.73 1.32
CA LEU A 135 4.47 -13.20 0.08
C LEU A 135 5.53 -13.21 -1.03
N LYS A 136 5.08 -13.36 -2.28
CA LYS A 136 5.97 -13.31 -3.44
C LYS A 136 6.75 -12.01 -3.48
N TYR A 137 6.08 -10.88 -3.23
CA TYR A 137 6.70 -9.58 -3.04
C TYR A 137 6.32 -9.09 -1.65
N GLU A 138 7.30 -8.70 -0.85
CA GLU A 138 7.07 -8.36 0.55
C GLU A 138 7.97 -7.22 1.01
N ILE A 139 7.41 -6.24 1.71
CA ILE A 139 8.20 -5.31 2.54
C ILE A 139 8.27 -5.87 3.95
N VAL A 140 9.48 -6.09 4.47
CA VAL A 140 9.72 -6.48 5.86
C VAL A 140 10.29 -5.29 6.62
N PRO A 141 9.66 -4.83 7.72
CA PRO A 141 10.18 -3.71 8.49
C PRO A 141 11.54 -4.02 9.13
N LEU A 142 12.41 -3.01 9.20
CA LEU A 142 13.59 -2.98 10.06
C LEU A 142 13.43 -1.99 11.23
N THR A 143 12.53 -1.01 11.07
CA THR A 143 12.00 -0.21 12.18
C THR A 143 10.67 -0.82 12.62
N LYS A 144 10.42 -0.88 13.95
CA LYS A 144 9.14 -1.30 14.52
C LYS A 144 7.98 -0.57 13.82
N PRO A 145 7.01 -1.28 13.19
CA PRO A 145 6.06 -0.67 12.25
C PRO A 145 4.81 -0.08 12.91
N PHE A 146 4.80 0.00 14.24
CA PHE A 146 3.73 0.57 15.08
C PHE A 146 4.36 1.37 16.22
N ALA A 147 3.57 2.26 16.83
CA ALA A 147 4.03 3.22 17.84
C ALA A 147 5.18 4.12 17.35
N LEU A 148 5.17 4.45 16.05
CA LEU A 148 6.12 5.37 15.43
C LEU A 148 5.70 6.80 15.71
N TYR A 149 6.61 7.66 16.15
CA TYR A 149 6.35 9.10 16.20
C TYR A 149 6.66 9.75 14.86
N THR A 150 5.98 10.86 14.58
CA THR A 150 6.43 11.77 13.53
C THR A 150 7.91 12.15 13.70
N GLY A 151 8.64 12.17 12.59
CA GLY A 151 10.09 12.39 12.57
C GLY A 151 10.93 11.14 12.85
N ASN A 152 10.34 10.00 13.19
CA ASN A 152 11.07 8.72 13.21
C ASN A 152 11.44 8.29 11.79
N ILE A 153 12.58 7.62 11.67
CA ILE A 153 13.01 6.97 10.44
C ILE A 153 12.40 5.57 10.35
N PHE A 154 11.63 5.33 9.29
CA PHE A 154 11.22 4.00 8.90
C PHE A 154 12.25 3.39 7.95
N GLN A 155 12.66 2.16 8.23
CA GLN A 155 13.46 1.35 7.35
C GLN A 155 12.73 0.04 7.06
N GLY A 156 12.82 -0.43 5.81
CA GLY A 156 12.26 -1.71 5.39
C GLY A 156 13.13 -2.38 4.33
N VAL A 157 13.03 -3.70 4.24
CA VAL A 157 13.67 -4.52 3.19
C VAL A 157 12.61 -4.95 2.19
N VAL A 158 12.84 -4.71 0.91
CA VAL A 158 12.01 -5.25 -0.17
C VAL A 158 12.51 -6.64 -0.53
N LEU A 159 11.62 -7.64 -0.44
CA LEU A 159 11.88 -9.02 -0.78
C LEU A 159 11.07 -9.43 -2.01
N LYS A 160 11.68 -10.27 -2.86
CA LYS A 160 11.01 -11.09 -3.86
C LYS A 160 11.37 -12.55 -3.61
N ASP A 161 10.37 -13.41 -3.41
CA ASP A 161 10.53 -14.82 -3.06
C ASP A 161 11.51 -15.00 -1.88
N GLY A 162 11.39 -14.14 -0.87
CA GLY A 162 12.24 -14.12 0.33
C GLY A 162 13.65 -13.56 0.12
N LYS A 163 14.01 -13.06 -1.07
CA LYS A 163 15.34 -12.52 -1.38
C LYS A 163 15.32 -10.99 -1.52
N PRO A 164 16.26 -10.26 -0.90
CA PRO A 164 16.34 -8.81 -1.03
C PRO A 164 16.48 -8.32 -2.47
N GLN A 165 15.78 -7.24 -2.80
CA GLN A 165 15.76 -6.66 -4.14
C GLN A 165 16.46 -5.30 -4.18
N VAL A 166 17.46 -5.19 -5.05
CA VAL A 166 18.31 -4.00 -5.19
C VAL A 166 17.74 -3.03 -6.21
N ASN A 167 17.88 -1.72 -5.96
CA ASN A 167 17.48 -0.66 -6.88
C ASN A 167 15.99 -0.71 -7.27
N VAL A 168 15.15 -1.22 -6.37
CA VAL A 168 13.69 -1.18 -6.50
C VAL A 168 13.22 0.20 -6.10
N GLU A 169 12.36 0.79 -6.91
CA GLU A 169 11.67 2.02 -6.56
C GLU A 169 10.58 1.75 -5.52
N VAL A 170 10.57 2.57 -4.48
CA VAL A 170 9.54 2.56 -3.44
C VAL A 170 8.87 3.92 -3.47
N GLU A 171 7.62 3.94 -3.91
CA GLU A 171 6.77 5.12 -3.85
C GLU A 171 6.20 5.27 -2.43
N VAL A 172 6.12 6.51 -1.96
CA VAL A 172 5.72 6.86 -0.61
C VAL A 172 4.69 7.97 -0.65
N GLU A 173 3.54 7.73 -0.03
CA GLU A 173 2.49 8.72 0.12
C GLU A 173 1.91 8.79 1.53
N LEU A 174 1.56 10.01 1.92
CA LEU A 174 0.77 10.29 3.11
C LEU A 174 -0.72 10.13 2.77
N TYR A 175 -1.46 9.41 3.61
CA TYR A 175 -2.91 9.48 3.63
C TYR A 175 -3.36 10.82 4.23
N ASN A 176 -3.65 11.77 3.35
CA ASN A 176 -3.76 13.20 3.67
C ASN A 176 -5.13 13.59 4.28
N GLU A 177 -5.38 13.20 5.52
CA GLU A 177 -6.66 13.48 6.21
C GLU A 177 -6.85 14.95 6.64
N PHE A 178 -5.83 15.81 6.46
CA PHE A 178 -5.82 17.19 6.96
C PHE A 178 -5.61 18.25 5.87
N ASP A 179 -5.96 17.91 4.63
CA ASP A 179 -5.92 18.79 3.45
C ASP A 179 -4.57 19.52 3.26
N LEU A 180 -3.47 18.81 3.50
CA LEU A 180 -2.14 19.30 3.23
C LEU A 180 -2.00 19.67 1.75
N LYS A 181 -1.50 20.88 1.49
CA LYS A 181 -1.17 21.32 0.13
C LYS A 181 0.29 20.99 -0.18
N ALA A 182 0.49 20.10 -1.15
CA ALA A 182 1.82 19.81 -1.68
C ALA A 182 2.41 21.07 -2.37
N PRO A 183 3.69 21.40 -2.15
CA PRO A 183 4.35 22.51 -2.83
C PRO A 183 4.37 22.37 -4.36
N THR A 184 4.50 21.14 -4.86
CA THR A 184 4.41 20.77 -6.27
C THR A 184 3.82 19.37 -6.39
N SER A 185 3.41 18.94 -7.59
CA SER A 185 2.94 17.57 -7.82
C SER A 185 3.99 16.51 -7.43
N SER A 186 5.28 16.80 -7.59
CA SER A 186 6.37 15.91 -7.17
C SER A 186 6.50 15.71 -5.66
N HIS A 187 5.72 16.44 -4.84
CA HIS A 187 5.65 16.23 -3.39
C HIS A 187 4.46 15.37 -2.98
N ILE A 188 3.55 15.04 -3.92
CA ILE A 188 2.39 14.15 -3.69
C ILE A 188 2.92 12.73 -3.48
N THR A 189 3.48 12.14 -4.53
CA THR A 189 4.19 10.87 -4.52
C THR A 189 5.69 11.12 -4.42
N GLN A 190 6.32 10.60 -3.37
CA GLN A 190 7.77 10.65 -3.20
C GLN A 190 8.37 9.28 -3.55
N SER A 191 9.52 9.26 -4.22
CA SER A 191 10.19 8.01 -4.57
C SER A 191 11.54 7.89 -3.86
N ILE A 192 11.82 6.71 -3.32
CA ILE A 192 13.14 6.30 -2.81
C ILE A 192 13.55 4.98 -3.47
N LYS A 193 14.82 4.59 -3.36
CA LYS A 193 15.31 3.33 -3.92
C LYS A 193 15.95 2.45 -2.87
N THR A 194 15.80 1.15 -3.04
CA THR A 194 16.49 0.17 -2.19
C THR A 194 17.98 0.14 -2.47
N ASP A 195 18.78 -0.05 -1.42
CA ASP A 195 20.23 -0.22 -1.50
C ASP A 195 20.64 -1.64 -1.95
N LYS A 196 21.93 -1.94 -1.92
CA LYS A 196 22.49 -3.26 -2.29
C LYS A 196 22.02 -4.43 -1.41
N ASN A 197 21.43 -4.15 -0.25
CA ASN A 197 20.87 -5.13 0.67
C ASN A 197 19.34 -5.15 0.59
N GLY A 198 18.73 -4.43 -0.36
CA GLY A 198 17.29 -4.28 -0.51
C GLY A 198 16.64 -3.35 0.51
N VAL A 199 17.42 -2.58 1.26
CA VAL A 199 16.94 -1.68 2.31
C VAL A 199 16.58 -0.32 1.73
N PHE A 200 15.42 0.22 2.11
CA PHE A 200 15.09 1.63 1.91
C PHE A 200 14.91 2.34 3.25
N SER A 201 14.89 3.67 3.23
CA SER A 201 14.70 4.47 4.44
C SER A 201 13.92 5.75 4.14
N PHE A 202 13.00 6.12 5.03
CA PHE A 202 12.16 7.29 4.88
C PHE A 202 11.84 7.91 6.25
N VAL A 203 11.76 9.24 6.32
CA VAL A 203 11.32 9.94 7.54
C VAL A 203 9.89 10.43 7.32
N MET A 204 8.95 9.93 8.12
CA MET A 204 7.57 10.40 8.08
C MET A 204 7.45 11.72 8.81
N ASN A 205 7.35 12.80 8.06
CA ASN A 205 7.35 14.16 8.60
C ASN A 205 5.97 14.64 9.09
N HIS A 206 4.91 13.85 8.90
CA HIS A 206 3.55 14.16 9.34
C HIS A 206 2.90 12.98 10.05
N LYS A 207 1.98 13.29 10.98
CA LYS A 207 1.15 12.30 11.67
C LYS A 207 0.12 11.75 10.70
N GLY A 208 -0.24 10.49 10.87
CA GLY A 208 -1.19 9.80 10.02
C GLY A 208 -0.62 8.55 9.37
N TRP A 209 -1.38 8.00 8.44
CA TRP A 209 -1.02 6.78 7.72
C TRP A 209 -0.10 7.10 6.55
N TRP A 210 0.92 6.27 6.37
CA TRP A 210 1.85 6.33 5.25
C TRP A 210 1.86 4.99 4.51
N GLY A 211 1.74 5.07 3.19
CA GLY A 211 1.84 3.93 2.28
C GLY A 211 3.22 3.89 1.65
N PHE A 212 3.81 2.70 1.61
CA PHE A 212 5.06 2.41 0.91
C PHE A 212 4.77 1.34 -0.15
N ALA A 213 5.00 1.65 -1.42
CA ALA A 213 4.76 0.74 -2.55
C ALA A 213 6.06 0.43 -3.28
N ALA A 214 6.63 -0.75 -3.05
CA ALA A 214 7.80 -1.23 -3.78
C ALA A 214 7.36 -1.88 -5.09
N LEU A 215 7.67 -1.24 -6.22
CA LEU A 215 7.15 -1.60 -7.54
C LEU A 215 8.12 -2.50 -8.31
N ILE A 216 7.60 -3.62 -8.84
CA ILE A 216 8.35 -4.63 -9.58
C ILE A 216 7.50 -5.08 -10.77
N GLU A 217 7.87 -4.62 -11.97
CA GLU A 217 7.29 -5.13 -13.21
C GLU A 217 7.78 -6.56 -13.49
N GLU A 218 6.87 -7.52 -13.48
CA GLU A 218 7.17 -8.90 -13.85
C GLU A 218 5.90 -9.63 -14.30
N GLY A 219 6.03 -10.34 -15.42
CA GLY A 219 4.97 -11.16 -15.98
C GLY A 219 4.03 -10.36 -16.88
N GLU A 220 3.08 -11.07 -17.47
CA GLU A 220 2.11 -10.50 -18.40
C GLU A 220 0.73 -11.12 -18.15
N LYS A 221 -0.32 -10.34 -18.37
CA LYS A 221 -1.72 -10.82 -18.38
C LYS A 221 -2.36 -10.46 -19.72
N GLU A 222 -3.16 -11.38 -20.25
CA GLU A 222 -3.88 -11.16 -21.50
C GLU A 222 -5.22 -10.46 -21.25
N LEU A 223 -5.53 -9.45 -22.06
CA LEU A 223 -6.81 -8.77 -22.11
C LEU A 223 -7.17 -8.52 -23.58
N ASN A 224 -8.32 -9.03 -24.01
CA ASN A 224 -8.83 -8.89 -25.38
C ASN A 224 -7.80 -9.32 -26.47
N GLY A 225 -7.07 -10.42 -26.22
CA GLY A 225 -6.09 -10.97 -27.17
C GLY A 225 -4.75 -10.23 -27.23
N LYS A 226 -4.54 -9.20 -26.39
CA LYS A 226 -3.26 -8.51 -26.24
C LYS A 226 -2.68 -8.77 -24.84
N LYS A 227 -1.37 -8.99 -24.77
CA LYS A 227 -0.64 -9.12 -23.52
C LYS A 227 -0.19 -7.75 -23.02
N TYR A 228 -0.32 -7.55 -21.71
CA TYR A 228 0.08 -6.34 -21.01
C TYR A 228 0.99 -6.72 -19.83
N PRO A 229 2.02 -5.92 -19.53
CA PRO A 229 2.87 -6.14 -18.37
C PRO A 229 2.07 -6.05 -17.08
N ILE A 230 2.57 -6.68 -16.02
CA ILE A 230 2.01 -6.55 -14.67
C ILE A 230 3.01 -5.78 -13.82
N GLU A 231 2.59 -4.61 -13.34
CA GLU A 231 3.24 -3.93 -12.24
C GLU A 231 2.80 -4.59 -10.93
N ASN A 232 3.72 -5.30 -10.30
CA ASN A 232 3.48 -5.90 -8.99
C ASN A 232 3.95 -4.93 -7.91
N GLY A 233 3.18 -4.80 -6.83
CA GLY A 233 3.55 -3.96 -5.70
C GLY A 233 3.63 -4.76 -4.40
N ALA A 234 4.76 -4.70 -3.69
CA ALA A 234 4.78 -5.02 -2.26
C ALA A 234 4.44 -3.76 -1.49
N LEU A 235 3.27 -3.73 -0.83
CA LEU A 235 2.81 -2.53 -0.12
C LEU A 235 2.83 -2.75 1.39
N LEU A 236 3.26 -1.72 2.13
CA LEU A 236 3.16 -1.68 3.59
C LEU A 236 2.54 -0.35 4.02
N TRP A 237 1.56 -0.44 4.90
CA TRP A 237 0.91 0.70 5.54
C TRP A 237 1.27 0.73 7.02
N LEU A 238 1.62 1.92 7.51
CA LEU A 238 1.97 2.15 8.90
C LEU A 238 1.58 3.55 9.35
N LYS A 239 1.45 3.76 10.66
CA LYS A 239 0.96 5.01 11.22
C LYS A 239 2.05 5.72 12.02
N ALA A 240 2.22 7.01 11.74
CA ALA A 240 3.00 7.92 12.57
C ALA A 240 2.07 8.72 13.50
N TYR A 241 2.47 8.83 14.78
CA TYR A 241 1.75 9.50 15.86
C TYR A 241 2.32 10.89 16.17
#